data_AF-A0AB73G9W3-F1
#
_entry.id   AF-A0AB73G9W3-F1
#
_cell.length_a   1.000
_cell.length_b   1.000
_cell.length_c   1.000
_cell.angle_alpha   90.00
_cell.angle_beta   90.00
_cell.angle_gamma   90.00
#
_symmetry.space_group_name_H-M   'P 1'
#
loop_
_entity.id
_entity.type
_entity.pdbx_description
1 polymer ?
#
loop_
_entity_poly.entity_id
_entity_poly.type
_entity_poly.pdbx_seq_one_letter_code
_entity_poly.pdbx_strand_id
1 'polypeptide(L)'
;MPLCGHAGKDNLYYHLIQQSLNQQSLCLGEKQWPVSIKVGTDLWVNAKMEALVDAGLLTSQVKAGRKIWQLTPDGQTSFIKYHDFCYGTLRIKEIKSMSTSQAGVTNVTFTYYIHDLPPWAKNHSVRVANTDLDNMVMGIDSVRYQAFFNTDTKGKIQLINEPEQLDLLY
;
A
#
# COMPACT_ATOMS: atom_id res chain seq x y z
N MET A 1 -0.27 -44.02 -8.31
CA MET A 1 -0.89 -42.73 -7.95
C MET A 1 0.12 -41.92 -7.15
N PRO A 2 0.63 -40.77 -7.62
CA PRO A 2 1.38 -39.86 -6.78
C PRO A 2 0.59 -38.56 -6.57
N LEU A 3 0.05 -38.41 -5.37
CA LEU A 3 -0.37 -37.14 -4.77
C LEU A 3 0.58 -36.93 -3.60
N CYS A 4 1.40 -35.88 -3.66
CA CYS A 4 2.01 -35.12 -2.54
C CYS A 4 3.29 -34.43 -3.03
N GLY A 5 3.19 -33.13 -3.31
CA GLY A 5 4.36 -32.29 -3.67
C GLY A 5 4.05 -30.80 -3.82
N HIS A 6 2.76 -30.41 -3.83
CA HIS A 6 2.35 -29.03 -4.07
C HIS A 6 2.38 -28.16 -2.81
N ALA A 7 2.08 -28.73 -1.63
CA ALA A 7 1.99 -27.96 -0.38
C ALA A 7 3.30 -27.26 0.05
N GLY A 8 4.47 -27.84 -0.27
CA GLY A 8 5.77 -27.24 0.08
C GLY A 8 6.20 -26.10 -0.86
N LYS A 9 5.76 -26.14 -2.12
CA LYS A 9 6.12 -25.13 -3.13
C LYS A 9 5.21 -23.90 -3.06
N ASP A 10 3.92 -24.10 -2.80
CA ASP A 10 2.96 -23.00 -2.59
C ASP A 10 3.42 -22.07 -1.45
N ASN A 11 4.00 -22.66 -0.39
CA ASN A 11 4.56 -21.91 0.72
C ASN A 11 5.78 -21.05 0.31
N LEU A 12 6.64 -21.55 -0.58
CA LEU A 12 7.81 -20.80 -1.04
C LEU A 12 7.43 -19.59 -1.91
N TYR A 13 6.52 -19.76 -2.87
CA TYR A 13 6.05 -18.65 -3.70
C TYR A 13 5.36 -17.59 -2.83
N TYR A 14 4.49 -18.02 -1.91
CA TYR A 14 3.87 -17.12 -0.93
C TYR A 14 4.92 -16.30 -0.18
N HIS A 15 5.94 -16.96 0.36
CA HIS A 15 7.00 -16.28 1.12
C HIS A 15 7.77 -15.26 0.30
N LEU A 16 8.16 -15.59 -0.94
CA LEU A 16 8.90 -14.68 -1.82
C LEU A 16 8.05 -13.47 -2.24
N ILE A 17 6.77 -13.69 -2.58
CA ILE A 17 5.84 -12.60 -2.87
C ILE A 17 5.70 -11.73 -1.61
N GLN A 18 5.42 -12.33 -0.45
CA GLN A 18 5.22 -11.59 0.79
C GLN A 18 6.46 -10.80 1.21
N GLN A 19 7.65 -11.33 0.94
CA GLN A 19 8.91 -10.62 1.19
C GLN A 19 9.03 -9.37 0.30
N SER A 20 8.73 -9.48 -1.00
CA SER A 20 8.68 -8.31 -1.89
C SER A 20 7.61 -7.31 -1.42
N LEU A 21 6.42 -7.78 -1.06
CA LEU A 21 5.35 -6.91 -0.58
C LEU A 21 5.72 -6.17 0.72
N ASN A 22 6.54 -6.76 1.59
CA ASN A 22 6.99 -6.11 2.83
C ASN A 22 7.96 -4.93 2.60
N GLN A 23 8.53 -4.80 1.40
CA GLN A 23 9.42 -3.68 1.05
C GLN A 23 8.64 -2.41 0.68
N GLN A 24 7.34 -2.54 0.43
CA GLN A 24 6.45 -1.44 0.08
C GLN A 24 6.11 -0.61 1.32
N SER A 25 6.38 0.69 1.27
CA SER A 25 5.97 1.62 2.32
C SER A 25 4.60 2.20 1.97
N LEU A 26 3.56 1.81 2.72
CA LEU A 26 2.22 2.36 2.57
C LEU A 26 2.05 3.60 3.47
N CYS A 27 2.52 4.77 3.01
CA CYS A 27 2.44 6.03 3.75
C CYS A 27 2.11 7.22 2.84
N LEU A 28 1.56 8.31 3.41
CA LEU A 28 1.16 9.50 2.65
C LEU A 28 2.35 10.39 2.24
N GLY A 29 3.45 10.36 3.02
CA GLY A 29 4.72 10.98 2.66
C GLY A 29 5.02 12.30 3.36
N GLU A 30 4.07 12.87 4.11
CA GLU A 30 4.29 14.12 4.86
C GLU A 30 4.97 13.88 6.22
N LYS A 31 6.28 14.16 6.27
CA LYS A 31 7.16 13.80 7.41
C LYS A 31 7.53 14.97 8.33
N GLN A 32 7.06 16.18 8.03
CA GLN A 32 7.43 17.38 8.78
C GLN A 32 6.19 18.13 9.27
N TRP A 33 6.17 18.47 10.56
CA TRP A 33 5.09 19.20 11.21
C TRP A 33 5.63 20.37 12.03
N PRO A 34 4.91 21.51 12.10
CA PRO A 34 3.66 21.80 11.40
C PRO A 34 3.86 22.05 9.89
N VAL A 35 2.85 21.72 9.08
CA VAL A 35 2.82 22.09 7.66
C VAL A 35 2.27 23.52 7.56
N SER A 36 2.85 24.36 6.71
CA SER A 36 2.28 25.69 6.45
C SER A 36 2.49 26.16 5.02
N ILE A 37 1.46 26.81 4.47
CA ILE A 37 1.51 27.44 3.14
C ILE A 37 1.00 28.88 3.22
N LYS A 38 1.30 29.68 2.20
CA LYS A 38 0.64 30.98 2.04
C LYS A 38 -0.81 30.75 1.62
N VAL A 39 -1.74 31.52 2.18
CA VAL A 39 -3.16 31.38 1.81
C VAL A 39 -3.33 31.62 0.31
N GLY A 40 -4.11 30.76 -0.35
CA GLY A 40 -4.35 30.81 -1.80
C GLY A 40 -3.20 30.26 -2.66
N THR A 41 -2.16 29.68 -2.04
CA THR A 41 -1.09 28.98 -2.74
C THR A 41 -1.22 27.47 -2.56
N ASP A 42 -0.47 26.70 -3.37
CA ASP A 42 -0.31 25.24 -3.27
C ASP A 42 -1.62 24.49 -2.97
N LEU A 43 -2.51 24.52 -3.98
CA LEU A 43 -3.84 23.91 -3.89
C LEU A 43 -3.79 22.42 -3.57
N TRP A 44 -2.74 21.73 -4.02
CA TRP A 44 -2.55 20.30 -3.78
C TRP A 44 -2.24 20.01 -2.32
N VAL A 45 -1.27 20.73 -1.74
CA VAL A 45 -0.97 20.61 -0.30
C VAL A 45 -2.19 21.01 0.53
N ASN A 46 -2.90 22.08 0.17
CA ASN A 46 -4.12 22.45 0.88
C ASN A 46 -5.17 21.32 0.82
N ALA A 47 -5.45 20.73 -0.34
CA ALA A 47 -6.43 19.66 -0.47
C ALA A 47 -6.08 18.44 0.39
N LYS A 48 -4.81 17.99 0.34
CA LYS A 48 -4.31 16.88 1.17
C LYS A 48 -4.47 17.17 2.66
N MET A 49 -4.07 18.36 3.10
CA MET A 49 -4.13 18.72 4.52
C MET A 49 -5.57 18.84 5.02
N GLU A 50 -6.46 19.43 4.22
CA GLU A 50 -7.89 19.53 4.60
C GLU A 50 -8.57 18.16 4.65
N ALA A 51 -8.17 17.21 3.81
CA ALA A 51 -8.64 15.84 3.92
C ALA A 51 -8.22 15.17 5.24
N LEU A 52 -7.02 15.46 5.72
CA LEU A 52 -6.55 14.98 7.03
C LEU A 52 -7.21 15.73 8.21
N VAL A 53 -7.63 16.99 8.02
CA VAL A 53 -8.49 17.70 8.98
C VAL A 53 -9.87 17.04 9.06
N ASP A 54 -10.49 16.73 7.92
CA ASP A 54 -11.78 16.03 7.84
C ASP A 54 -11.73 14.66 8.52
N ALA A 55 -10.59 13.96 8.42
CA ALA A 55 -10.35 12.71 9.13
C ALA A 55 -10.00 12.86 10.63
N GLY A 56 -9.96 14.08 11.17
CA GLY A 56 -9.67 14.36 12.58
C GLY A 56 -8.19 14.24 12.98
N LEU A 57 -7.29 14.05 12.02
CA LEU A 57 -5.85 13.90 12.28
C LEU A 57 -5.15 15.24 12.45
N LEU A 58 -5.70 16.30 11.86
CA LEU A 58 -5.12 17.64 11.89
C LEU A 58 -6.13 18.68 12.38
N THR A 59 -5.59 19.77 12.92
CA THR A 59 -6.29 21.04 13.08
C THR A 59 -5.65 22.06 12.15
N SER A 60 -6.45 22.98 11.61
CA SER A 60 -5.98 24.06 10.76
C SER A 60 -6.28 25.43 11.37
N GLN A 61 -5.37 26.37 11.16
CA GLN A 61 -5.53 27.77 11.57
C GLN A 61 -4.88 28.71 10.56
N VAL A 62 -5.41 29.93 10.44
CA VAL A 62 -4.82 30.98 9.61
C VAL A 62 -4.17 32.02 10.51
N LYS A 63 -2.87 32.27 10.31
CA LYS A 63 -2.11 33.28 11.06
C LYS A 63 -1.19 34.05 10.12
N ALA A 64 -1.26 35.37 10.16
CA ALA A 64 -0.42 36.27 9.36
C ALA A 64 -0.36 35.91 7.86
N GLY A 65 -1.52 35.59 7.26
CA GLY A 65 -1.61 35.24 5.83
C GLY A 65 -1.09 33.84 5.46
N ARG A 66 -0.79 33.00 6.45
CA ARG A 66 -0.42 31.59 6.26
C ARG A 66 -1.49 30.68 6.83
N LYS A 67 -1.79 29.59 6.13
CA LYS A 67 -2.56 28.47 6.68
C LYS A 67 -1.59 27.46 7.26
N ILE A 68 -1.83 27.04 8.49
CA ILE A 68 -0.93 26.19 9.29
C ILE A 68 -1.74 24.99 9.76
N TRP A 69 -1.20 23.79 9.59
CA TRP A 69 -1.76 22.54 10.07
C TRP A 69 -0.90 21.93 11.16
N GLN A 70 -1.56 21.42 12.19
CA GLN A 70 -0.94 20.80 13.36
C GLN A 70 -1.62 19.47 13.66
N LEU A 71 -0.82 18.49 14.12
CA LEU A 71 -1.33 17.19 14.54
C LEU A 71 -2.27 17.33 15.74
N THR A 72 -3.43 16.67 15.68
CA THR A 72 -4.26 16.39 16.86
C THR A 72 -3.59 15.29 17.71
N PRO A 73 -4.09 14.99 18.93
CA PRO A 73 -3.62 13.83 19.67
C PRO A 73 -3.72 12.50 18.88
N ASP A 74 -4.80 12.33 18.12
CA ASP A 74 -5.01 11.16 17.25
C ASP A 74 -4.04 11.17 16.05
N GLY A 75 -3.81 12.35 15.48
CA GLY A 75 -2.78 12.59 14.46
C GLY A 75 -1.39 12.23 14.95
N GLN A 76 -1.02 12.67 16.16
CA GLN A 76 0.26 12.34 16.79
C GLN A 76 0.41 10.83 16.98
N THR A 77 -0.61 10.17 17.50
CA THR A 77 -0.60 8.70 17.70
C THR A 77 -0.37 7.96 16.38
N SER A 78 -1.02 8.42 15.31
CA SER A 78 -0.87 7.84 13.98
C SER A 78 0.51 8.13 13.36
N PHE A 79 1.09 9.31 13.64
CA PHE A 79 2.34 9.78 13.04
C PHE A 79 3.61 9.24 13.74
N ILE A 80 3.61 9.14 15.08
CA ILE A 80 4.82 8.87 15.88
C ILE A 80 5.50 7.56 15.51
N LYS A 81 4.73 6.52 15.15
CA LYS A 81 5.27 5.18 14.90
C LYS A 81 6.24 5.15 13.70
N TYR A 82 6.00 5.98 12.69
CA TYR A 82 6.74 5.96 11.42
C TYR A 82 7.31 7.32 10.99
N HIS A 83 7.07 8.36 11.79
CA HIS A 83 7.28 9.76 11.38
C HIS A 83 6.61 10.07 10.03
N ASP A 84 5.46 9.45 9.79
CA ASP A 84 4.63 9.55 8.59
C ASP A 84 3.23 8.98 8.90
N PHE A 85 2.23 9.29 8.08
CA PHE A 85 0.92 8.67 8.12
C PHE A 85 0.92 7.37 7.33
N CYS A 86 1.47 6.31 7.92
CA CYS A 86 1.45 4.98 7.33
C CYS A 86 0.16 4.24 7.63
N TYR A 87 -0.42 3.58 6.62
CA TYR A 87 -1.77 3.02 6.67
C TYR A 87 -1.80 1.48 6.58
N GLY A 88 -0.69 0.81 6.90
CA GLY A 88 -0.64 -0.63 7.11
C GLY A 88 0.45 -1.33 6.33
N THR A 89 0.30 -2.65 6.16
CA THR A 89 1.22 -3.49 5.38
C THR A 89 0.46 -4.41 4.44
N LEU A 90 0.99 -4.60 3.23
CA LEU A 90 0.36 -5.48 2.25
C LEU A 90 0.58 -6.95 2.61
N ARG A 91 -0.49 -7.72 2.60
CA ARG A 91 -0.49 -9.15 2.87
C ARG A 91 -1.20 -9.89 1.75
N ILE A 92 -0.62 -11.02 1.35
CA ILE A 92 -1.30 -11.93 0.42
C ILE A 92 -2.54 -12.46 1.14
N LYS A 93 -3.70 -12.25 0.52
CA LYS A 93 -4.97 -12.81 0.97
C LYS A 93 -5.08 -14.27 0.56
N GLU A 94 -4.93 -14.52 -0.73
CA GLU A 94 -5.02 -15.83 -1.35
C GLU A 94 -4.28 -15.87 -2.69
N ILE A 95 -3.69 -17.02 -2.98
CA ILE A 95 -3.19 -17.34 -4.32
C ILE A 95 -4.39 -17.85 -5.14
N LYS A 96 -4.67 -17.18 -6.26
CA LYS A 96 -5.77 -17.50 -7.16
C LYS A 96 -5.41 -18.58 -8.17
N SER A 97 -4.20 -18.53 -8.71
CA SER A 97 -3.73 -19.50 -9.68
C SER A 97 -2.20 -19.51 -9.76
N MET A 98 -1.67 -20.63 -10.25
CA MET A 98 -0.26 -20.81 -10.53
C MET A 98 -0.12 -21.60 -11.84
N SER A 99 0.75 -21.14 -12.74
CA SER A 99 1.05 -21.83 -13.98
C SER A 99 2.52 -21.68 -14.35
N THR A 100 3.10 -22.73 -14.93
CA THR A 100 4.48 -22.71 -15.41
C THR A 100 4.49 -22.80 -16.93
N SER A 101 5.15 -21.84 -17.59
CA SER A 101 5.32 -21.82 -19.03
C SER A 101 6.29 -22.91 -19.50
N GLN A 102 6.27 -23.23 -20.80
CA GLN A 102 7.24 -24.17 -21.39
C GLN A 102 8.70 -23.70 -21.24
N ALA A 103 8.91 -22.38 -21.09
CA ALA A 103 10.22 -21.79 -20.82
C ALA A 103 10.65 -21.88 -19.34
N GLY A 104 9.85 -22.51 -18.48
CA GLY A 104 10.15 -22.69 -17.05
C GLY A 104 9.83 -21.48 -16.18
N VAL A 105 9.14 -20.46 -16.71
CA VAL A 105 8.69 -19.30 -15.92
C VAL A 105 7.38 -19.63 -15.23
N THR A 106 7.33 -19.48 -13.90
CA THR A 106 6.10 -19.68 -13.13
C THR A 106 5.42 -18.34 -12.89
N ASN A 107 4.17 -18.19 -13.31
CA ASN A 107 3.30 -17.07 -12.98
C ASN A 107 2.41 -17.46 -11.80
N VAL A 108 2.36 -16.61 -10.78
CA VAL A 108 1.48 -16.74 -9.62
C VAL A 108 0.55 -15.53 -9.58
N THR A 109 -0.75 -15.77 -9.72
CA THR A 109 -1.78 -14.74 -9.55
C THR A 109 -2.33 -14.79 -8.13
N PHE A 110 -2.48 -13.65 -7.47
CA PHE A 110 -2.95 -13.55 -6.09
C PHE A 110 -3.77 -12.28 -5.86
N THR A 111 -4.45 -12.22 -4.72
CA THR A 111 -5.10 -11.00 -4.21
C THR A 111 -4.49 -10.61 -2.88
N TYR A 112 -4.71 -9.38 -2.43
CA TYR A 112 -4.13 -8.85 -1.21
C TYR A 112 -5.18 -8.23 -0.28
N TYR A 113 -4.77 -8.05 0.97
CA TYR A 113 -5.41 -7.14 1.91
C TYR A 113 -4.36 -6.26 2.59
N ILE A 114 -4.78 -5.14 3.16
CA ILE A 114 -3.92 -4.27 3.97
C ILE A 114 -4.12 -4.62 5.44
N HIS A 115 -3.09 -5.19 6.06
CA HIS A 115 -3.06 -5.46 7.49
C HIS A 115 -2.88 -4.17 8.27
N ASP A 116 -3.61 -4.05 9.39
CA ASP A 116 -3.65 -2.86 10.26
C ASP A 116 -4.09 -1.56 9.56
N LEU A 117 -4.98 -1.65 8.56
CA LEU A 117 -5.54 -0.47 7.87
C LEU A 117 -6.36 0.41 8.83
N PRO A 118 -5.91 1.63 9.17
CA PRO A 118 -6.60 2.45 10.16
C PRO A 118 -7.89 3.07 9.59
N PRO A 119 -8.88 3.41 10.44
CA PRO A 119 -10.15 3.99 9.99
C PRO A 119 -9.98 5.28 9.17
N TRP A 120 -9.03 6.15 9.53
CA TRP A 120 -8.78 7.39 8.80
C TRP A 120 -8.36 7.15 7.35
N ALA A 121 -7.69 6.05 7.04
CA ALA A 121 -7.26 5.71 5.69
C ALA A 121 -8.43 5.27 4.79
N LYS A 122 -9.58 4.94 5.39
CA LYS A 122 -10.83 4.64 4.68
C LYS A 122 -11.70 5.88 4.47
N ASN A 123 -11.42 6.99 5.17
CA ASN A 123 -12.16 8.24 5.02
C ASN A 123 -12.14 8.68 3.54
N HIS A 124 -13.32 9.04 3.02
CA HIS A 124 -13.48 9.36 1.61
C HIS A 124 -12.63 10.55 1.16
N SER A 125 -12.60 11.63 1.96
CA SER A 125 -11.79 12.82 1.69
C SER A 125 -10.31 12.48 1.61
N VAL A 126 -9.80 11.64 2.52
CA VAL A 126 -8.40 11.21 2.54
C VAL A 126 -8.06 10.39 1.30
N ARG A 127 -8.94 9.48 0.89
CA ARG A 127 -8.74 8.67 -0.31
C ARG A 127 -8.74 9.51 -1.58
N VAL A 128 -9.73 10.37 -1.77
CA VAL A 128 -9.81 11.24 -2.96
C VAL A 128 -8.60 12.18 -3.07
N ALA A 129 -8.06 12.65 -1.95
CA ALA A 129 -6.87 13.50 -1.95
C ALA A 129 -5.55 12.73 -2.16
N ASN A 130 -5.56 11.39 -2.13
CA ASN A 130 -4.37 10.54 -2.23
C ASN A 130 -4.65 9.34 -3.15
N THR A 131 -4.39 9.50 -4.45
CA THR A 131 -4.67 8.50 -5.49
C THR A 131 -4.07 7.12 -5.19
N ASP A 132 -2.81 7.05 -4.73
CA ASP A 132 -2.17 5.77 -4.42
C ASP A 132 -2.87 5.04 -3.27
N LEU A 133 -3.27 5.78 -2.22
CA LEU A 133 -4.05 5.23 -1.12
C LEU A 133 -5.41 4.73 -1.62
N ASP A 134 -6.11 5.52 -2.44
CA ASP A 134 -7.43 5.14 -2.94
C ASP A 134 -7.37 3.86 -3.77
N ASN A 135 -6.42 3.78 -4.70
CA ASN A 135 -6.18 2.58 -5.51
C ASN A 135 -5.90 1.35 -4.62
N MET A 136 -5.06 1.50 -3.61
CA MET A 136 -4.72 0.42 -2.67
C MET A 136 -5.91 0.02 -1.78
N VAL A 137 -6.76 0.95 -1.36
CA VAL A 137 -7.90 0.64 -0.50
C VAL A 137 -9.06 0.05 -1.32
N MET A 138 -9.31 0.56 -2.52
CA MET A 138 -10.34 0.05 -3.42
C MET A 138 -10.00 -1.33 -4.00
N GLY A 139 -8.71 -1.61 -4.16
CA GLY A 139 -8.23 -2.89 -4.68
C GLY A 139 -8.24 -4.07 -3.71
N ILE A 140 -8.49 -3.82 -2.42
CA ILE A 140 -8.57 -4.89 -1.39
C ILE A 140 -9.58 -5.95 -1.81
N ASP A 141 -9.16 -7.21 -1.80
CA ASP A 141 -9.95 -8.40 -2.15
C ASP A 141 -10.52 -8.44 -3.59
N SER A 142 -10.38 -7.37 -4.39
CA SER A 142 -10.98 -7.22 -5.72
C SER A 142 -9.97 -7.26 -6.86
N VAL A 143 -8.79 -6.69 -6.66
CA VAL A 143 -7.75 -6.57 -7.68
C VAL A 143 -6.78 -7.75 -7.58
N ARG A 144 -6.50 -8.36 -8.74
CA ARG A 144 -5.51 -9.41 -8.88
C ARG A 144 -4.15 -8.82 -9.21
N TYR A 145 -3.13 -9.40 -8.59
CA TYR A 145 -1.73 -9.16 -8.85
C TYR A 145 -1.11 -10.41 -9.43
N GLN A 146 -0.04 -10.23 -10.20
CA GLN A 146 0.77 -11.32 -10.74
C GLN A 146 2.23 -11.17 -10.33
N ALA A 147 2.88 -12.29 -10.06
CA ALA A 147 4.30 -12.38 -9.77
C ALA A 147 4.93 -13.47 -10.63
N PHE A 148 6.04 -13.16 -11.28
CA PHE A 148 6.76 -14.10 -12.14
C PHE A 148 8.01 -14.64 -11.47
N PHE A 149 8.27 -15.92 -11.66
CA PHE A 149 9.39 -16.63 -11.06
C PHE A 149 10.18 -17.40 -12.09
N ASN A 150 11.49 -17.43 -11.92
CA ASN A 150 12.37 -18.36 -12.61
C ASN A 150 13.06 -19.29 -11.61
N THR A 151 13.70 -20.33 -12.14
CA THR A 151 14.61 -21.18 -11.37
C THR A 151 16.01 -20.94 -11.91
N ASP A 152 16.95 -20.58 -11.04
CA ASP A 152 18.34 -20.37 -11.44
C ASP A 152 19.06 -21.69 -11.77
N THR A 153 20.31 -21.59 -12.25
CA THR A 153 21.14 -22.74 -12.62
C THR A 153 21.46 -23.69 -11.47
N LYS A 154 21.20 -23.28 -10.22
CA LYS A 154 21.39 -24.07 -9.00
C LYS A 154 20.08 -24.65 -8.47
N GLY A 155 18.96 -24.44 -9.17
CA GLY A 155 17.65 -24.94 -8.76
C GLY A 155 16.92 -24.03 -7.76
N LYS A 156 17.41 -22.82 -7.49
CA LYS A 156 16.75 -21.88 -6.57
C LYS A 156 15.70 -21.04 -7.30
N ILE A 157 14.49 -21.03 -6.75
CA ILE A 157 13.38 -20.19 -7.25
C ILE A 157 13.63 -18.73 -6.84
N GLN A 158 13.48 -17.81 -7.80
CA GLN A 158 13.64 -16.38 -7.59
C GLN A 158 12.50 -15.61 -8.25
N LEU A 159 12.10 -14.52 -7.62
CA LEU A 159 11.16 -13.55 -8.17
C LEU A 159 11.87 -12.76 -9.28
N ILE A 160 11.24 -12.63 -10.45
CA ILE A 160 11.81 -11.94 -11.62
C ILE A 160 11.69 -10.42 -11.46
N ASN A 161 10.53 -9.95 -11.01
CA ASN A 161 10.16 -8.55 -10.83
C ASN A 161 9.18 -8.39 -9.66
N GLU A 162 9.03 -7.16 -9.16
CA GLU A 162 8.01 -6.86 -8.15
C GLU A 162 6.61 -7.26 -8.65
N PRO A 163 5.70 -7.70 -7.77
CA PRO A 163 4.36 -8.05 -8.18
C PRO A 163 3.62 -6.89 -8.84
N GLU A 164 2.96 -7.18 -9.96
CA GLU A 164 2.28 -6.18 -10.78
C GLU A 164 0.76 -6.36 -10.70
N GLN A 165 0.04 -5.25 -10.70
CA GLN A 165 -1.41 -5.24 -10.80
C GLN A 165 -1.86 -5.69 -12.20
N LEU A 166 -2.79 -6.65 -12.25
CA LEU A 166 -3.30 -7.22 -13.49
C LEU A 166 -4.60 -6.54 -13.95
N ASP A 167 -5.45 -6.16 -13.00
CA ASP A 167 -6.74 -5.54 -13.28
C ASP A 167 -6.62 -4.01 -13.29
N LEU A 168 -7.20 -3.32 -14.27
CA LEU A 168 -7.31 -1.86 -14.25
C LEU A 168 -8.58 -1.47 -13.48
N LEU A 169 -8.44 -0.66 -12.44
CA LEU A 169 -9.58 -0.03 -11.76
C LEU A 169 -10.03 1.16 -12.63
N TYR A 170 -11.13 1.01 -13.36
CA TYR A 170 -11.82 2.09 -14.11
C TYR A 170 -13.20 2.34 -13.54
#